data_AF-A0A973IN88-F1
#
_entry.id   AF-A0A973IN88-F1
#
_cell.length_a   1.000
_cell.length_b   1.000
_cell.length_c   1.000
_cell.angle_alpha   90.00
_cell.angle_beta   90.00
_cell.angle_gamma   90.00
#
_symmetry.space_group_name_H-M   'P 1'
#
loop_
_entity.id
_entity.type
_entity.pdbx_description
1 polymer ?
#
loop_
_entity_poly.entity_id
_entity_poly.type
_entity_poly.pdbx_seq_one_letter_code
_entity_poly.pdbx_strand_id
1 'polypeptide(L)'
;MKTLLLFAAFSLFYFYNYCQNSYLQYFTKERLRVEYYLTGKQNEAHITLGNIYKEPIWGGNEKNLIDTFKYGHYLVEVYDSTGQQLLYSKVFSTLFQEWQYTPEARTKTRTFLHWISLPFPKHTIQIVFYERNKKNNFIELYRESINPLSPLIIAEKPDRYAIVDYIKNGECSEKIDIAIVAEGYTNGQMEKFEQDAKRLTDALFNVSPFKENKHLFNIYFVKTPSEEQGTDFPHKNIWKKTALDTRFYTFETDRYISVYNYAPLGKALANVAYDQIIVLVNTKAYGGGGIYNYYSVAVADNFFADYVFIHEFGHAFAGLADEYDDADESNADFYDLTVEPWEPNITTLVAFDKKWKNTVDKKTPIPTPLDKNYEHKIGAFEGAGYNKKGMYRPTPTCIMRSLDKLEFCPVCQKAIKDIILFNSQP
;
A
#
# COMPACT_ATOMS: atom_id res chain seq x y z
N MET A 1 -58.37 -35.36 -21.87
CA MET A 1 -58.05 -34.00 -21.40
C MET A 1 -56.87 -34.07 -20.44
N LYS A 2 -55.81 -33.31 -20.76
CA LYS A 2 -54.67 -32.92 -19.92
C LYS A 2 -53.54 -33.93 -19.67
N THR A 3 -52.70 -34.03 -20.69
CA THR A 3 -51.22 -33.92 -20.66
C THR A 3 -50.69 -32.92 -19.63
N LEU A 4 -49.56 -33.22 -18.97
CA LEU A 4 -48.34 -32.38 -18.77
C LEU A 4 -47.43 -33.09 -17.73
N LEU A 5 -46.41 -33.85 -18.15
CA LEU A 5 -45.00 -33.42 -18.27
C LEU A 5 -44.38 -32.95 -16.94
N LEU A 6 -43.77 -33.89 -16.21
CA LEU A 6 -42.70 -33.61 -15.24
C LEU A 6 -41.45 -33.16 -16.01
N PHE A 7 -41.13 -31.87 -15.97
CA PHE A 7 -39.82 -31.37 -16.36
C PHE A 7 -38.89 -31.43 -15.14
N ALA A 8 -37.83 -32.22 -15.25
CA ALA A 8 -36.70 -32.21 -14.34
C ALA A 8 -35.98 -30.85 -14.45
N ALA A 9 -36.08 -30.02 -13.42
CA ALA A 9 -35.27 -28.82 -13.29
C ALA A 9 -33.91 -29.20 -12.68
N PHE A 10 -33.00 -29.70 -13.53
CA PHE A 10 -31.56 -29.63 -13.27
C PHE A 10 -31.16 -28.16 -13.37
N SER A 11 -31.21 -27.43 -12.26
CA SER A 11 -30.64 -26.09 -12.19
C SER A 11 -29.12 -26.24 -12.07
N LEU A 12 -28.43 -25.83 -13.13
CA LEU A 12 -26.98 -25.69 -13.18
C LEU A 12 -26.51 -24.83 -12.00
N PHE A 13 -25.87 -25.45 -11.02
CA PHE A 13 -24.89 -24.76 -10.20
C PHE A 13 -23.71 -24.42 -11.12
N TYR A 14 -23.66 -23.18 -11.61
CA TYR A 14 -22.42 -22.59 -12.10
C TYR A 14 -21.47 -22.46 -10.91
N PHE A 15 -20.71 -23.53 -10.65
CA PHE A 15 -19.47 -23.41 -9.94
C PHE A 15 -18.54 -22.57 -10.83
N TYR A 16 -18.44 -21.27 -10.56
CA TYR A 16 -17.23 -20.52 -10.87
C TYR A 16 -16.12 -21.11 -9.99
N ASN A 17 -15.62 -22.28 -10.38
CA ASN A 17 -14.24 -22.63 -10.08
C ASN A 17 -13.43 -21.60 -10.87
N TYR A 18 -13.04 -20.50 -10.22
CA TYR A 18 -11.90 -19.72 -10.65
C TYR A 18 -10.70 -20.67 -10.58
N CYS A 19 -10.49 -21.46 -11.64
CA CYS A 19 -9.21 -22.06 -11.89
C CYS A 19 -8.28 -20.85 -12.03
N GLN A 20 -7.42 -20.61 -11.03
CA GLN A 20 -6.40 -19.57 -11.17
C GLN A 20 -5.67 -19.85 -12.47
N ASN A 21 -5.62 -18.81 -13.32
CA ASN A 21 -4.82 -18.86 -14.54
C ASN A 21 -3.43 -19.33 -14.14
N SER A 22 -2.93 -20.39 -14.78
CA SER A 22 -1.54 -20.80 -14.56
C SER A 22 -0.66 -19.61 -14.92
N TYR A 23 0.07 -19.04 -13.97
CA TYR A 23 0.91 -17.85 -14.19
C TYR A 23 1.76 -17.97 -15.45
N LEU A 24 2.41 -19.11 -15.60
CA LEU A 24 3.28 -19.42 -16.74
C LEU A 24 2.54 -19.52 -18.08
N GLN A 25 1.21 -19.56 -18.11
CA GLN A 25 0.45 -19.46 -19.35
C GLN A 25 0.47 -18.03 -19.90
N TYR A 26 0.40 -17.01 -19.03
CA TYR A 26 0.19 -15.63 -19.43
C TYR A 26 1.40 -14.72 -19.19
N PHE A 27 2.25 -15.08 -18.23
CA PHE A 27 3.32 -14.22 -17.74
C PHE A 27 4.69 -14.90 -17.72
N THR A 28 5.74 -14.08 -17.72
CA THR A 28 7.14 -14.49 -17.55
C THR A 28 7.66 -14.07 -16.16
N LYS A 29 8.93 -14.33 -15.83
CA LYS A 29 9.51 -13.99 -14.51
C LYS A 29 10.04 -12.55 -14.46
N GLU A 30 9.99 -11.84 -15.57
CA GLU A 30 10.29 -10.41 -15.66
C GLU A 30 9.10 -9.57 -15.16
N ARG A 31 9.38 -8.32 -14.80
CA ARG A 31 8.39 -7.33 -14.38
C ARG A 31 8.11 -6.35 -15.50
N LEU A 32 6.84 -6.05 -15.72
CA LEU A 32 6.38 -4.90 -16.48
C LEU A 32 6.16 -3.75 -15.51
N ARG A 33 7.07 -2.77 -15.50
CA ARG A 33 6.86 -1.52 -14.76
C ARG A 33 6.23 -0.49 -15.69
N VAL A 34 5.04 -0.04 -15.36
CA VAL A 34 4.30 0.97 -16.14
C VAL A 34 4.31 2.26 -15.35
N GLU A 35 5.06 3.26 -15.81
CA GLU A 35 4.92 4.62 -15.31
C GLU A 35 3.63 5.24 -15.84
N TYR A 36 3.00 6.06 -15.02
CA TYR A 36 1.81 6.80 -15.39
C TYR A 36 1.75 8.12 -14.64
N TYR A 37 1.06 9.08 -15.22
CA TYR A 37 0.81 10.38 -14.61
C TYR A 37 -0.64 10.45 -14.16
N LEU A 38 -0.87 10.74 -12.88
CA LEU A 38 -2.17 11.18 -12.39
C LEU A 38 -2.22 12.69 -12.42
N THR A 39 -3.16 13.24 -13.19
CA THR A 39 -3.37 14.69 -13.31
C THR A 39 -4.79 15.04 -12.93
N GLY A 40 -4.96 16.10 -12.14
CA GLY A 40 -6.29 16.54 -11.77
C GLY A 40 -6.31 17.51 -10.60
N LYS A 41 -7.45 17.52 -9.90
CA LYS A 41 -7.82 18.42 -8.78
C LYS A 41 -8.84 17.70 -7.87
N GLN A 42 -9.43 18.35 -6.87
CA GLN A 42 -10.20 17.69 -5.78
C GLN A 42 -11.23 16.61 -6.20
N ASN A 43 -11.93 16.76 -7.33
CA ASN A 43 -12.93 15.78 -7.79
C ASN A 43 -12.71 15.35 -9.24
N GLU A 44 -11.46 15.40 -9.69
CA GLU A 44 -11.09 15.12 -11.07
C GLU A 44 -9.74 14.41 -11.07
N ALA A 45 -9.68 13.28 -11.75
CA ALA A 45 -8.45 12.53 -12.01
C ALA A 45 -8.44 12.12 -13.48
N HIS A 46 -7.26 12.13 -14.08
CA HIS A 46 -6.99 11.62 -15.42
C HIS A 46 -5.66 10.89 -15.40
N ILE A 47 -5.59 9.78 -16.12
CA ILE A 47 -4.36 9.01 -16.30
C ILE A 47 -3.84 9.18 -17.73
N THR A 48 -2.53 9.36 -17.84
CA THR A 48 -1.78 9.10 -19.07
C THR A 48 -0.61 8.16 -18.77
N LEU A 49 -0.27 7.25 -19.69
CA LEU A 49 0.93 6.44 -19.52
C LEU A 49 2.20 7.23 -19.78
N GLY A 50 3.22 6.92 -18.99
CA GLY A 50 4.60 7.35 -19.19
C GLY A 50 5.43 6.23 -19.81
N ASN A 51 6.66 6.07 -19.34
CA ASN A 51 7.54 5.00 -19.82
C ASN A 51 7.10 3.62 -19.34
N ILE A 52 7.34 2.61 -20.16
CA ILE A 52 7.09 1.20 -19.84
C ILE A 52 8.43 0.47 -19.88
N TYR A 53 8.71 -0.31 -18.85
CA TYR A 53 9.97 -1.02 -18.70
C TYR A 53 9.75 -2.52 -18.59
N LYS A 54 10.65 -3.28 -19.22
CA LYS A 54 10.86 -4.69 -18.95
C LYS A 54 12.02 -4.82 -17.96
N GLU A 55 11.72 -5.18 -16.72
CA GLU A 55 12.70 -5.32 -15.65
C GLU A 55 12.95 -6.80 -15.34
N PRO A 56 14.18 -7.17 -14.93
CA PRO A 56 14.61 -8.57 -14.91
C PRO A 56 13.91 -9.45 -13.88
N ILE A 57 13.24 -8.87 -12.87
CA ILE A 57 12.70 -9.62 -11.75
C ILE A 57 11.28 -9.16 -11.38
N TRP A 58 10.34 -10.10 -11.43
CA TRP A 58 9.03 -10.02 -10.79
C TRP A 58 9.14 -10.54 -9.36
N GLY A 59 8.72 -9.72 -8.39
CA GLY A 59 8.74 -10.09 -6.97
C GLY A 59 7.37 -10.41 -6.39
N GLY A 60 6.30 -10.30 -7.17
CA GLY A 60 4.94 -10.51 -6.65
C GLY A 60 4.50 -11.97 -6.67
N ASN A 61 3.38 -12.23 -6.00
CA ASN A 61 2.79 -13.56 -5.92
C ASN A 61 2.41 -14.11 -7.31
N GLU A 62 2.76 -15.38 -7.59
CA GLU A 62 2.47 -16.04 -8.87
C GLU A 62 1.22 -16.95 -8.83
N LYS A 63 0.53 -17.02 -7.71
CA LYS A 63 -0.66 -17.87 -7.51
C LYS A 63 -1.90 -17.01 -7.37
N ASN A 64 -1.90 -16.12 -6.38
CA ASN A 64 -2.98 -15.20 -6.08
C ASN A 64 -2.88 -13.95 -6.94
N LEU A 65 -3.17 -14.11 -8.24
CA LEU A 65 -3.07 -13.04 -9.23
C LEU A 65 -4.22 -12.03 -9.15
N ILE A 66 -5.35 -12.40 -8.54
CA ILE A 66 -6.55 -11.56 -8.47
C ILE A 66 -6.73 -11.09 -7.03
N ASP A 67 -6.64 -9.78 -6.82
CA ASP A 67 -6.91 -9.16 -5.53
C ASP A 67 -8.36 -9.42 -5.07
N THR A 68 -8.51 -9.88 -3.83
CA THR A 68 -9.82 -10.15 -3.22
C THR A 68 -10.20 -9.18 -2.10
N PHE A 69 -9.26 -8.33 -1.65
CA PHE A 69 -9.49 -7.40 -0.54
C PHE A 69 -10.30 -6.19 -0.99
N LYS A 70 -10.08 -5.73 -2.22
CA LYS A 70 -10.69 -4.50 -2.75
C LYS A 70 -10.48 -3.32 -1.80
N TYR A 71 -9.29 -3.23 -1.20
CA TYR A 71 -8.82 -2.07 -0.44
C TYR A 71 -8.36 -0.95 -1.39
N GLY A 72 -7.92 0.19 -0.86
CA GLY A 72 -7.37 1.28 -1.66
C GLY A 72 -8.40 2.07 -2.47
N HIS A 73 -7.93 3.17 -3.05
CA HIS A 73 -8.73 4.08 -3.86
C HIS A 73 -8.66 3.78 -5.35
N TYR A 74 -7.57 3.17 -5.81
CA TYR A 74 -7.38 2.77 -7.19
C TYR A 74 -7.27 1.25 -7.31
N LEU A 75 -7.65 0.74 -8.48
CA LEU A 75 -7.53 -0.65 -8.86
C LEU A 75 -6.93 -0.69 -10.27
N VAL A 76 -5.91 -1.53 -10.46
CA VAL A 76 -5.48 -1.93 -11.81
C VAL A 76 -5.95 -3.36 -12.07
N GLU A 77 -6.51 -3.58 -13.25
CA GLU A 77 -6.83 -4.89 -13.77
C GLU A 77 -6.12 -5.11 -15.10
N VAL A 78 -5.65 -6.34 -15.30
CA VAL A 78 -5.00 -6.78 -16.53
C VAL A 78 -5.86 -7.88 -17.13
N TYR A 79 -6.36 -7.63 -18.34
CA TYR A 79 -7.13 -8.58 -19.11
C TYR A 79 -6.30 -9.13 -20.28
N ASP A 80 -6.73 -10.27 -20.81
CA ASP A 80 -6.26 -10.76 -22.10
C ASP A 80 -6.52 -9.76 -23.24
N SER A 81 -5.97 -10.02 -24.43
CA SER A 81 -6.12 -9.11 -25.58
C SER A 81 -7.57 -8.87 -25.99
N THR A 82 -8.50 -9.79 -25.66
CA THR A 82 -9.93 -9.64 -25.96
C THR A 82 -10.68 -8.80 -24.93
N GLY A 83 -10.09 -8.57 -23.76
CA GLY A 83 -10.73 -7.87 -22.64
C GLY A 83 -11.76 -8.71 -21.87
N GLN A 84 -11.81 -10.03 -22.10
CA GLN A 84 -12.82 -10.91 -21.51
C GLN A 84 -12.31 -11.67 -20.29
N GLN A 85 -11.03 -12.02 -20.27
CA GLN A 85 -10.45 -12.82 -19.20
C GLN A 85 -9.57 -11.95 -18.31
N LEU A 86 -9.95 -11.80 -17.04
CA LEU A 86 -9.11 -11.16 -16.04
C LEU A 86 -7.91 -12.06 -15.71
N LEU A 87 -6.70 -11.53 -15.84
CA LEU A 87 -5.43 -12.24 -15.67
C LEU A 87 -4.72 -11.85 -14.38
N TYR A 88 -4.79 -10.58 -14.00
CA TYR A 88 -4.15 -10.05 -12.80
C TYR A 88 -4.91 -8.81 -12.30
N SER A 89 -4.94 -8.57 -10.99
CA SER A 89 -5.42 -7.31 -10.43
C SER A 89 -4.69 -6.92 -9.16
N LYS A 90 -4.56 -5.61 -8.92
CA LYS A 90 -3.96 -5.06 -7.70
C LYS A 90 -4.63 -3.74 -7.33
N VAL A 91 -4.96 -3.58 -6.06
CA VAL A 91 -5.44 -2.32 -5.51
C VAL A 91 -4.33 -1.51 -4.86
N PHE A 92 -4.48 -0.19 -4.83
CA PHE A 92 -3.50 0.73 -4.26
C PHE A 92 -4.14 2.09 -3.95
N SER A 93 -3.42 2.91 -3.19
CA SER A 93 -3.70 4.34 -3.02
C SER A 93 -2.48 5.15 -3.47
N THR A 94 -2.61 6.47 -3.57
CA THR A 94 -1.50 7.33 -4.04
C THR A 94 -1.42 8.63 -3.26
N LEU A 95 -0.25 9.25 -3.30
CA LEU A 95 -0.06 10.61 -2.78
C LEU A 95 -0.92 11.66 -3.54
N PHE A 96 -1.25 11.40 -4.81
CA PHE A 96 -2.17 12.25 -5.56
C PHE A 96 -3.58 12.26 -4.93
N GLN A 97 -4.08 11.08 -4.50
CA GLN A 97 -5.37 11.00 -3.84
C GLN A 97 -5.38 11.83 -2.55
N GLU A 98 -4.38 11.71 -1.69
CA GLU A 98 -4.31 12.53 -0.47
C GLU A 98 -4.27 14.02 -0.79
N TRP A 99 -3.47 14.41 -1.79
CA TRP A 99 -3.41 15.79 -2.26
C TRP A 99 -4.79 16.33 -2.67
N GLN A 100 -5.65 15.51 -3.27
CA GLN A 100 -6.99 15.94 -3.69
C GLN A 100 -7.87 16.41 -2.51
N TYR A 101 -7.59 15.99 -1.28
CA TYR A 101 -8.33 16.43 -0.10
C TYR A 101 -7.82 17.76 0.50
N THR A 102 -6.65 18.23 0.04
CA THR A 102 -6.06 19.49 0.52
C THR A 102 -6.81 20.73 -0.02
N PRO A 103 -6.71 21.88 0.66
CA PRO A 103 -7.22 23.15 0.14
C PRO A 103 -6.64 23.54 -1.23
N GLU A 104 -5.38 23.18 -1.51
CA GLU A 104 -4.71 23.49 -2.79
C GLU A 104 -5.46 22.88 -3.99
N ALA A 105 -5.93 21.64 -3.86
CA ALA A 105 -6.62 20.92 -4.92
C ALA A 105 -7.98 21.51 -5.29
N ARG A 106 -8.51 22.46 -4.51
CA ARG A 106 -9.74 23.21 -4.86
C ARG A 106 -9.49 24.26 -5.95
N THR A 107 -8.25 24.73 -6.07
CA THR A 107 -7.88 25.88 -6.92
C THR A 107 -6.81 25.57 -7.95
N LYS A 108 -6.08 24.47 -7.80
CA LYS A 108 -4.99 24.09 -8.71
C LYS A 108 -5.22 22.71 -9.31
N THR A 109 -4.71 22.56 -10.53
CA THR A 109 -4.48 21.25 -11.15
C THR A 109 -3.01 20.88 -10.98
N ARG A 110 -2.73 19.65 -10.55
CA ARG A 110 -1.37 19.12 -10.43
C ARG A 110 -1.25 17.76 -11.13
N THR A 111 -0.01 17.41 -11.43
CA THR A 111 0.37 16.13 -12.04
C THR A 111 1.39 15.45 -11.16
N PHE A 112 1.20 14.15 -10.92
CA PHE A 112 2.07 13.31 -10.12
C PHE A 112 2.50 12.11 -10.96
N LEU A 113 3.81 11.82 -10.96
CA LEU A 113 4.36 10.60 -11.56
C LEU A 113 4.22 9.44 -10.57
N HIS A 114 3.73 8.31 -11.08
CA HIS A 114 3.59 7.06 -10.37
C HIS A 114 4.13 5.91 -11.23
N TRP A 115 4.29 4.73 -10.64
CA TRP A 115 4.37 3.50 -11.42
C TRP A 115 3.60 2.39 -10.74
N ILE A 116 3.21 1.40 -11.54
CA ILE A 116 2.71 0.12 -11.05
C ILE A 116 3.58 -1.02 -11.59
N SER A 117 3.70 -2.06 -10.79
CA SER A 117 4.46 -3.27 -11.11
C SER A 117 3.50 -4.39 -11.41
N LEU A 118 3.63 -4.98 -12.61
CA LEU A 118 2.84 -6.09 -13.10
C LEU A 118 3.77 -7.24 -13.53
N PRO A 119 3.30 -8.50 -13.50
CA PRO A 119 4.05 -9.58 -14.12
C PRO A 119 4.14 -9.37 -15.64
N PHE A 120 5.31 -9.61 -16.24
CA PHE A 120 5.52 -9.28 -17.66
C PHE A 120 4.73 -10.23 -18.57
N PRO A 121 3.90 -9.73 -19.50
CA PRO A 121 2.99 -10.58 -20.26
C PRO A 121 3.67 -11.25 -21.46
N LYS A 122 3.23 -12.47 -21.80
CA LYS A 122 3.66 -13.22 -23.00
C LYS A 122 2.95 -12.79 -24.27
N HIS A 123 1.74 -12.25 -24.12
CA HIS A 123 0.87 -11.82 -25.22
C HIS A 123 0.36 -10.40 -24.94
N THR A 124 -0.25 -9.78 -25.96
CA THR A 124 -0.90 -8.47 -25.78
C THR A 124 -1.96 -8.54 -24.68
N ILE A 125 -1.96 -7.55 -23.80
CA ILE A 125 -2.91 -7.40 -22.69
C ILE A 125 -3.70 -6.09 -22.81
N GLN A 126 -4.84 -6.01 -22.15
CA GLN A 126 -5.51 -4.74 -21.84
C GLN A 126 -5.27 -4.38 -20.38
N ILE A 127 -4.59 -3.26 -20.13
CA ILE A 127 -4.49 -2.68 -18.78
C ILE A 127 -5.65 -1.72 -18.57
N VAL A 128 -6.30 -1.80 -17.42
CA VAL A 128 -7.44 -0.95 -17.05
C VAL A 128 -7.21 -0.40 -15.66
N PHE A 129 -7.22 0.91 -15.53
CA PHE A 129 -7.18 1.59 -14.25
C PHE A 129 -8.59 2.03 -13.86
N TYR A 130 -8.92 1.86 -12.60
CA TYR A 130 -10.17 2.28 -12.00
C TYR A 130 -9.91 3.20 -10.82
N GLU A 131 -10.82 4.14 -10.61
CA GLU A 131 -10.91 4.98 -9.41
C GLU A 131 -12.15 4.58 -8.60
N ARG A 132 -12.01 4.57 -7.28
CA ARG A 132 -13.13 4.39 -6.36
C ARG A 132 -13.92 5.68 -6.24
N ASN A 133 -15.21 5.61 -6.58
CA ASN A 133 -16.11 6.73 -6.38
C ASN A 133 -16.61 6.82 -4.92
N LYS A 134 -17.34 7.90 -4.61
CA LYS A 134 -17.91 8.15 -3.27
C LYS A 134 -18.86 7.05 -2.76
N LYS A 135 -19.35 6.15 -3.61
CA LYS A 135 -20.18 4.99 -3.22
C LYS A 135 -19.37 3.70 -3.06
N ASN A 136 -18.05 3.81 -2.98
CA ASN A 136 -17.10 2.70 -2.96
C ASN A 136 -17.12 1.78 -4.18
N ASN A 137 -17.63 2.24 -5.33
CA ASN A 137 -17.56 1.46 -6.57
C ASN A 137 -16.36 1.88 -7.40
N PHE A 138 -15.67 0.92 -7.98
CA PHE A 138 -14.62 1.18 -8.96
C PHE A 138 -15.22 1.56 -10.31
N ILE A 139 -14.80 2.71 -10.84
CA ILE A 139 -15.21 3.25 -12.14
C ILE A 139 -13.98 3.34 -13.02
N GLU A 140 -14.09 2.90 -14.27
CA GLU A 140 -12.98 2.90 -15.24
C GLU A 140 -12.50 4.34 -15.46
N LEU A 141 -11.20 4.54 -15.25
CA LEU A 141 -10.51 5.81 -15.41
C LEU A 141 -9.68 5.83 -16.70
N TYR A 142 -9.09 4.70 -17.06
CA TYR A 142 -8.20 4.58 -18.20
C TYR A 142 -8.09 3.14 -18.69
N ARG A 143 -7.89 2.96 -19.99
CA ARG A 143 -7.67 1.67 -20.63
C ARG A 143 -6.67 1.80 -21.77
N GLU A 144 -5.72 0.88 -21.84
CA GLU A 144 -4.78 0.78 -22.95
C GLU A 144 -4.39 -0.66 -23.28
N SER A 145 -4.06 -0.91 -24.54
CA SER A 145 -3.51 -2.16 -25.02
C SER A 145 -1.98 -2.14 -24.98
N ILE A 146 -1.36 -3.06 -24.25
CA ILE A 146 0.11 -3.18 -24.21
C ILE A 146 0.54 -4.44 -24.97
N ASN A 147 1.32 -4.25 -26.04
CA ASN A 147 1.97 -5.34 -26.77
C ASN A 147 3.38 -5.59 -26.19
N PRO A 148 3.67 -6.78 -25.62
CA PRO A 148 4.98 -7.06 -25.02
C PRO A 148 6.16 -7.08 -26.00
N LEU A 149 5.88 -7.12 -27.31
CA LEU A 149 6.89 -7.04 -28.37
C LEU A 149 7.09 -5.59 -28.88
N SER A 150 6.44 -4.60 -28.28
CA SER A 150 6.59 -3.20 -28.68
C SER A 150 8.04 -2.73 -28.51
N PRO A 151 8.64 -2.10 -29.54
CA PRO A 151 9.99 -1.54 -29.42
C PRO A 151 10.05 -0.30 -28.50
N LEU A 152 8.90 0.19 -28.02
CA LEU A 152 8.80 1.28 -27.05
C LEU A 152 8.94 0.81 -25.60
N ILE A 153 8.92 -0.50 -25.34
CA ILE A 153 9.18 -1.04 -24.01
C ILE A 153 10.69 -0.99 -23.77
N ILE A 154 11.09 -0.23 -22.77
CA ILE A 154 12.49 -0.05 -22.38
C ILE A 154 12.97 -1.34 -21.70
N ALA A 155 13.86 -2.06 -22.38
CA ALA A 155 14.47 -3.30 -21.87
C ALA A 155 15.99 -3.13 -21.68
N GLU A 156 16.44 -1.90 -21.41
CA GLU A 156 17.84 -1.65 -21.10
C GLU A 156 18.23 -2.32 -19.79
N LYS A 157 19.53 -2.63 -19.64
CA LYS A 157 20.04 -3.20 -18.40
C LYS A 157 19.94 -2.13 -17.30
N PRO A 158 19.19 -2.38 -16.20
CA PRO A 158 18.99 -1.34 -15.22
C PRO A 158 20.26 -1.03 -14.41
N ASP A 159 20.30 0.17 -13.84
CA ASP A 159 21.35 0.61 -12.93
C ASP A 159 21.56 -0.37 -11.77
N ARG A 160 22.82 -0.56 -11.38
CA ARG A 160 23.19 -1.50 -10.32
C ARG A 160 23.50 -0.76 -9.03
N TYR A 161 22.63 -0.96 -8.04
CA TYR A 161 22.89 -0.61 -6.65
C TYR A 161 23.36 -1.84 -5.88
N ALA A 162 24.18 -1.62 -4.86
CA ALA A 162 24.57 -2.71 -3.97
C ALA A 162 23.35 -3.14 -3.15
N ILE A 163 23.08 -4.43 -3.10
CA ILE A 163 21.94 -5.02 -2.40
C ILE A 163 22.47 -5.98 -1.33
N VAL A 164 21.91 -5.90 -0.13
CA VAL A 164 22.18 -6.84 0.96
C VAL A 164 20.93 -7.68 1.21
N ASP A 165 21.07 -8.99 1.07
CA ASP A 165 20.02 -9.95 1.43
C ASP A 165 20.03 -10.14 2.95
N TYR A 166 19.30 -9.29 3.68
CA TYR A 166 19.28 -9.33 5.15
C TYR A 166 18.53 -10.57 5.67
N ILE A 167 17.35 -10.83 5.11
CA ILE A 167 16.55 -12.03 5.40
C ILE A 167 16.17 -12.66 4.07
N LYS A 168 16.54 -13.93 3.86
CA LYS A 168 16.18 -14.71 2.67
C LYS A 168 15.61 -16.05 3.10
N ASN A 169 14.29 -16.12 3.23
CA ASN A 169 13.56 -17.31 3.68
C ASN A 169 13.02 -18.18 2.53
N GLY A 170 13.17 -17.75 1.28
CA GLY A 170 12.78 -18.52 0.10
C GLY A 170 12.76 -17.72 -1.20
N GLU A 171 12.18 -18.33 -2.23
CA GLU A 171 11.96 -17.69 -3.53
C GLU A 171 10.96 -16.54 -3.42
N CYS A 172 11.14 -15.51 -4.25
CA CYS A 172 10.25 -14.34 -4.27
C CYS A 172 8.79 -14.69 -4.61
N SER A 173 8.56 -15.73 -5.41
CA SER A 173 7.20 -16.18 -5.77
C SER A 173 6.40 -16.78 -4.61
N GLU A 174 7.04 -17.08 -3.47
CA GLU A 174 6.44 -17.75 -2.30
C GLU A 174 6.55 -16.91 -1.01
N LYS A 175 7.23 -15.77 -1.04
CA LYS A 175 7.51 -14.91 0.11
C LYS A 175 7.04 -13.51 -0.19
N ILE A 176 6.87 -12.72 0.87
CA ILE A 176 6.67 -11.29 0.76
C ILE A 176 8.04 -10.64 0.74
N ASP A 177 8.38 -10.00 -0.37
CA ASP A 177 9.65 -9.32 -0.53
C ASP A 177 9.53 -7.83 -0.14
N ILE A 178 10.32 -7.39 0.84
CA ILE A 178 10.40 -5.98 1.26
C ILE A 178 11.76 -5.41 0.85
N ALA A 179 11.73 -4.34 0.05
CA ALA A 179 12.92 -3.57 -0.28
C ALA A 179 13.01 -2.32 0.60
N ILE A 180 14.06 -2.22 1.41
CA ILE A 180 14.38 -1.02 2.19
C ILE A 180 15.46 -0.23 1.45
N VAL A 181 15.16 1.00 1.05
CA VAL A 181 16.01 1.83 0.19
C VAL A 181 16.61 2.98 1.01
N ALA A 182 17.93 3.17 0.89
CA ALA A 182 18.65 4.19 1.64
C ALA A 182 18.35 5.61 1.12
N GLU A 183 17.98 6.54 1.99
CA GLU A 183 17.86 7.94 1.63
C GLU A 183 18.62 8.84 2.59
N GLY A 184 19.39 9.79 2.04
CA GLY A 184 20.19 10.71 2.84
C GLY A 184 21.39 10.09 3.54
N TYR A 185 21.80 8.88 3.15
CA TYR A 185 23.04 8.27 3.61
C TYR A 185 24.12 8.49 2.56
N THR A 186 25.23 9.12 2.94
CA THR A 186 26.39 9.25 2.04
C THR A 186 27.07 7.91 1.81
N ASN A 187 27.96 7.81 0.81
CA ASN A 187 28.70 6.57 0.55
C ASN A 187 29.46 6.05 1.79
N GLY A 188 30.02 6.94 2.62
CA GLY A 188 30.70 6.58 3.87
C GLY A 188 29.76 6.15 5.01
N GLN A 189 28.44 6.19 4.81
CA GLN A 189 27.41 5.87 5.80
C GLN A 189 26.59 4.62 5.43
N MET A 190 26.99 3.86 4.41
CA MET A 190 26.24 2.66 4.00
C MET A 190 26.21 1.58 5.10
N GLU A 191 27.25 1.46 5.92
CA GLU A 191 27.23 0.58 7.10
C GLU A 191 26.24 1.06 8.16
N LYS A 192 26.12 2.39 8.36
CA LYS A 192 25.10 2.98 9.24
C LYS A 192 23.70 2.66 8.74
N PHE A 193 23.45 2.83 7.43
CA PHE A 193 22.18 2.48 6.80
C PHE A 193 21.79 1.02 7.08
N GLU A 194 22.71 0.07 6.90
CA GLU A 194 22.44 -1.34 7.20
C GLU A 194 22.08 -1.57 8.68
N GLN A 195 22.77 -0.90 9.60
CA GLN A 195 22.50 -1.01 11.03
C GLN A 195 21.11 -0.45 11.39
N ASP A 196 20.72 0.69 10.81
CA ASP A 196 19.42 1.30 11.02
C ASP A 196 18.29 0.46 10.40
N ALA A 197 18.47 0.02 9.16
CA ALA A 197 17.53 -0.85 8.47
C ALA A 197 17.34 -2.18 9.22
N LYS A 198 18.43 -2.76 9.72
CA LYS A 198 18.41 -3.96 10.57
C LYS A 198 17.61 -3.72 11.85
N ARG A 199 17.93 -2.67 12.61
CA ARG A 199 17.26 -2.36 13.89
C ARG A 199 15.75 -2.21 13.70
N LEU A 200 15.32 -1.45 12.70
CA LEU A 200 13.91 -1.19 12.44
C LEU A 200 13.18 -2.42 11.89
N THR A 201 13.84 -3.20 11.03
CA THR A 201 13.32 -4.50 10.57
C THR A 201 13.14 -5.47 11.73
N ASP A 202 14.09 -5.54 12.66
CA ASP A 202 13.98 -6.39 13.84
C ASP A 202 12.88 -5.91 14.79
N ALA A 203 12.69 -4.59 14.93
CA ALA A 203 11.57 -4.02 15.68
C ALA A 203 10.22 -4.43 15.07
N LEU A 204 10.06 -4.33 13.75
CA LEU A 204 8.86 -4.80 13.04
C LEU A 204 8.57 -6.28 13.33
N PHE A 205 9.59 -7.14 13.23
CA PHE A 205 9.44 -8.58 13.51
C PHE A 205 9.36 -8.93 15.00
N ASN A 206 9.36 -7.95 15.90
CA ASN A 206 9.02 -8.15 17.31
C ASN A 206 7.55 -7.83 17.61
N VAL A 207 6.80 -7.29 16.63
CA VAL A 207 5.38 -6.95 16.75
C VAL A 207 4.52 -8.00 16.05
N SER A 208 3.49 -8.51 16.72
CA SER A 208 2.52 -9.43 16.13
C SER A 208 1.59 -8.70 15.15
N PRO A 209 1.24 -9.30 14.00
CA PRO A 209 1.47 -10.69 13.64
C PRO A 209 2.78 -10.93 12.84
N PHE A 210 3.59 -9.90 12.58
CA PHE A 210 4.83 -10.07 11.81
C PHE A 210 5.80 -11.02 12.52
N LYS A 211 5.87 -10.95 13.85
CA LYS A 211 6.68 -11.82 14.70
C LYS A 211 6.47 -13.30 14.40
N GLU A 212 5.23 -13.77 14.40
CA GLU A 212 4.89 -15.18 14.17
C GLU A 212 5.11 -15.60 12.71
N ASN A 213 5.10 -14.63 11.80
CA ASN A 213 5.10 -14.85 10.36
C ASN A 213 6.42 -14.45 9.69
N LYS A 214 7.50 -14.15 10.45
CA LYS A 214 8.80 -13.72 9.92
C LYS A 214 9.35 -14.62 8.80
N HIS A 215 9.11 -15.92 8.89
CA HIS A 215 9.53 -16.94 7.92
C HIS A 215 8.85 -16.83 6.53
N LEU A 216 7.85 -15.96 6.39
CA LEU A 216 7.12 -15.68 5.15
C LEU A 216 7.65 -14.45 4.41
N PHE A 217 8.69 -13.79 4.93
CA PHE A 217 9.24 -12.57 4.35
C PHE A 217 10.68 -12.77 3.88
N ASN A 218 11.04 -12.04 2.82
CA ASN A 218 12.42 -11.72 2.45
C ASN A 218 12.63 -10.21 2.62
N ILE A 219 13.82 -9.80 3.07
CA ILE A 219 14.17 -8.38 3.27
C ILE A 219 15.48 -8.08 2.53
N TYR A 220 15.45 -7.06 1.68
CA TYR A 220 16.60 -6.57 0.93
C TYR A 220 16.91 -5.13 1.32
N PHE A 221 18.18 -4.82 1.58
CA PHE A 221 18.63 -3.44 1.76
C PHE A 221 19.28 -2.95 0.48
N VAL A 222 18.73 -1.87 -0.10
CA VAL A 222 19.17 -1.27 -1.35
C VAL A 222 19.99 -0.03 -1.04
N LYS A 223 21.29 -0.08 -1.35
CA LYS A 223 22.26 0.99 -1.04
C LYS A 223 22.31 2.02 -2.16
N THR A 224 21.58 3.11 -1.96
CA THR A 224 21.49 4.29 -2.82
C THR A 224 22.24 5.46 -2.17
N PRO A 225 23.57 5.58 -2.38
CA PRO A 225 24.36 6.62 -1.75
C PRO A 225 23.93 8.01 -2.21
N SER A 226 23.65 8.88 -1.25
CA SER A 226 23.35 10.30 -1.45
C SER A 226 24.63 11.14 -1.48
N GLU A 227 24.60 12.28 -2.17
CA GLU A 227 25.72 13.24 -2.14
C GLU A 227 25.80 13.94 -0.78
N GLU A 228 24.65 14.28 -0.21
CA GLU A 228 24.55 14.92 1.10
C GLU A 228 23.78 14.06 2.11
N GLN A 229 24.14 14.21 3.38
CA GLN A 229 23.44 13.54 4.47
C GLN A 229 22.09 14.22 4.77
N GLY A 230 21.00 13.46 4.88
CA GLY A 230 19.70 13.93 5.36
C GLY A 230 18.64 14.07 4.27
N THR A 231 17.82 15.10 4.35
CA THR A 231 16.69 15.36 3.44
C THR A 231 16.33 16.85 3.48
N ASP A 232 15.47 17.30 2.58
CA ASP A 232 15.02 18.68 2.49
C ASP A 232 14.04 19.08 3.61
N PHE A 233 14.14 20.34 4.04
CA PHE A 233 13.15 21.03 4.88
C PHE A 233 12.76 22.35 4.21
N PRO A 234 11.82 22.34 3.26
CA PRO A 234 11.43 23.53 2.50
C PRO A 234 10.97 24.69 3.38
N HIS A 235 10.17 24.42 4.44
CA HIS A 235 9.70 25.43 5.41
C HIS A 235 10.83 26.08 6.22
N LYS A 236 12.03 25.50 6.21
CA LYS A 236 13.26 26.05 6.83
C LYS A 236 14.29 26.52 5.80
N ASN A 237 13.95 26.49 4.51
CA ASN A 237 14.84 26.76 3.39
C ASN A 237 16.14 25.91 3.41
N ILE A 238 16.01 24.63 3.77
CA ILE A 238 17.12 23.65 3.74
C ILE A 238 16.88 22.72 2.56
N TRP A 239 17.85 22.66 1.64
CA TRP A 239 17.82 21.84 0.44
C TRP A 239 19.12 21.03 0.35
N LYS A 240 19.00 19.73 0.14
CA LYS A 240 20.08 18.75 0.15
C LYS A 240 19.97 17.85 -1.06
N LYS A 241 21.10 17.64 -1.73
CA LYS A 241 21.20 16.74 -2.87
C LYS A 241 21.28 15.28 -2.39
N THR A 242 20.15 14.61 -2.44
CA THR A 242 19.94 13.26 -1.92
C THR A 242 19.59 12.29 -3.05
N ALA A 243 19.57 10.99 -2.78
CA ALA A 243 19.42 9.98 -3.83
C ALA A 243 17.99 9.92 -4.38
N LEU A 244 17.00 10.17 -3.53
CA LEU A 244 15.58 10.00 -3.85
C LEU A 244 14.76 11.31 -3.74
N ASP A 245 15.41 12.44 -3.45
CA ASP A 245 14.76 13.74 -3.31
C ASP A 245 13.58 13.71 -2.31
N THR A 246 13.77 13.08 -1.13
CA THR A 246 12.74 13.19 -0.09
C THR A 246 12.72 14.60 0.50
N ARG A 247 11.54 15.02 0.97
CA ARG A 247 11.37 16.30 1.66
C ARG A 247 10.26 16.24 2.69
N PHE A 248 10.44 16.98 3.78
CA PHE A 248 9.37 17.31 4.72
C PHE A 248 8.41 18.35 4.13
N TYR A 249 7.35 18.68 4.89
CA TYR A 249 6.37 19.70 4.55
C TYR A 249 5.49 19.33 3.35
N THR A 250 5.23 18.04 3.18
CA THR A 250 4.24 17.56 2.21
C THR A 250 2.86 18.07 2.60
N PHE A 251 2.19 18.72 1.65
CA PHE A 251 0.89 19.37 1.84
C PHE A 251 0.84 20.36 3.02
N GLU A 252 1.94 21.09 3.23
CA GLU A 252 2.05 22.09 4.31
C GLU A 252 1.97 21.49 5.72
N THR A 253 2.21 20.18 5.85
CA THR A 253 2.28 19.47 7.12
C THR A 253 3.74 19.26 7.54
N ASP A 254 4.18 19.93 8.61
CA ASP A 254 5.58 19.95 9.11
C ASP A 254 6.26 18.59 9.17
N ARG A 255 5.52 17.57 9.63
CA ARG A 255 6.05 16.23 9.92
C ARG A 255 5.86 15.25 8.77
N TYR A 256 5.09 15.62 7.73
CA TYR A 256 4.83 14.72 6.62
C TYR A 256 6.01 14.74 5.64
N ILE A 257 6.65 13.58 5.47
CA ILE A 257 7.78 13.37 4.57
C ILE A 257 7.39 12.42 3.43
N SER A 258 7.77 12.78 2.20
CA SER A 258 7.51 11.96 1.02
C SER A 258 8.68 12.01 0.05
N VAL A 259 8.80 10.99 -0.80
CA VAL A 259 9.63 11.00 -2.01
C VAL A 259 8.95 11.90 -3.03
N TYR A 260 9.59 13.02 -3.39
CA TYR A 260 9.01 13.98 -4.33
C TYR A 260 9.30 13.60 -5.80
N ASN A 261 10.42 12.93 -6.03
CA ASN A 261 10.83 12.46 -7.35
C ASN A 261 10.74 10.93 -7.42
N TYR A 262 9.70 10.45 -8.10
CA TYR A 262 9.40 9.01 -8.17
C TYR A 262 10.40 8.23 -9.06
N ALA A 263 10.99 8.87 -10.07
CA ALA A 263 11.80 8.17 -11.07
C ALA A 263 13.10 7.54 -10.51
N PRO A 264 13.91 8.21 -9.66
CA PRO A 264 15.07 7.59 -9.02
C PRO A 264 14.73 6.34 -8.21
N LEU A 265 13.61 6.35 -7.49
CA LEU A 265 13.17 5.20 -6.70
C LEU A 265 12.84 3.99 -7.59
N GLY A 266 12.14 4.22 -8.71
CA GLY A 266 11.88 3.18 -9.71
C GLY A 266 13.17 2.56 -10.26
N LYS A 267 14.18 3.39 -10.56
CA LYS A 267 15.50 2.91 -11.02
C LYS A 267 16.23 2.09 -9.96
N ALA A 268 16.21 2.54 -8.71
CA ALA A 268 16.86 1.85 -7.59
C ALA A 268 16.31 0.42 -7.38
N LEU A 269 15.02 0.23 -7.66
CA LEU A 269 14.31 -1.02 -7.44
C LEU A 269 14.28 -1.94 -8.67
N ALA A 270 14.80 -1.50 -9.81
CA ALA A 270 14.68 -2.21 -11.09
C ALA A 270 15.26 -3.64 -11.05
N ASN A 271 16.30 -3.88 -10.23
CA ASN A 271 16.96 -5.19 -10.07
C ASN A 271 16.54 -5.93 -8.79
N VAL A 272 15.52 -5.47 -8.07
CA VAL A 272 15.12 -5.99 -6.76
C VAL A 272 13.73 -6.60 -6.85
N ALA A 273 13.54 -7.81 -6.29
CA ALA A 273 12.21 -8.36 -6.03
C ALA A 273 11.57 -7.57 -4.89
N TYR A 274 10.33 -7.10 -5.07
CA TYR A 274 9.59 -6.44 -4.02
C TYR A 274 8.08 -6.57 -4.22
N ASP A 275 7.38 -6.74 -3.12
CA ASP A 275 5.95 -6.45 -2.94
C ASP A 275 5.75 -5.09 -2.28
N GLN A 276 6.67 -4.73 -1.38
CA GLN A 276 6.60 -3.53 -0.53
C GLN A 276 7.92 -2.77 -0.54
N ILE A 277 7.82 -1.45 -0.44
CA ILE A 277 8.95 -0.52 -0.47
C ILE A 277 8.95 0.31 0.80
N ILE A 278 10.11 0.41 1.44
CA ILE A 278 10.34 1.31 2.56
C ILE A 278 11.53 2.22 2.21
N VAL A 279 11.33 3.52 2.20
CA VAL A 279 12.41 4.50 2.08
C VAL A 279 12.84 4.92 3.48
N LEU A 280 14.08 4.60 3.84
CA LEU A 280 14.63 4.90 5.17
C LEU A 280 15.49 6.16 5.10
N VAL A 281 15.08 7.21 5.81
CA VAL A 281 15.70 8.54 5.72
C VAL A 281 16.64 8.81 6.90
N ASN A 282 17.89 9.17 6.59
CA ASN A 282 18.94 9.45 7.57
C ASN A 282 18.74 10.82 8.27
N THR A 283 17.76 10.92 9.16
CA THR A 283 17.47 12.16 9.88
C THR A 283 16.97 11.88 11.30
N LYS A 284 17.20 12.86 12.18
CA LYS A 284 16.69 12.88 13.56
C LYS A 284 15.33 13.55 13.68
N ALA A 285 14.88 14.28 12.65
CA ALA A 285 13.56 14.91 12.66
C ALA A 285 12.46 13.86 12.76
N TYR A 286 11.36 14.18 13.43
CA TYR A 286 10.20 13.30 13.51
C TYR A 286 9.36 13.44 12.23
N GLY A 287 9.11 12.34 11.54
CA GLY A 287 8.20 12.28 10.41
C GLY A 287 8.16 10.89 9.78
N GLY A 288 7.10 10.65 9.03
CA GLY A 288 6.86 9.43 8.29
C GLY A 288 5.79 9.65 7.23
N GLY A 289 5.46 8.59 6.50
CA GLY A 289 4.31 8.52 5.62
C GLY A 289 4.16 7.13 5.03
N GLY A 290 2.94 6.59 5.01
CA GLY A 290 2.66 5.27 4.47
C GLY A 290 1.38 5.28 3.66
N ILE A 291 1.45 4.81 2.42
CA ILE A 291 0.29 4.75 1.51
C ILE A 291 0.16 3.33 0.97
N TYR A 292 -1.05 2.79 1.04
CA TYR A 292 -1.34 1.40 0.71
C TYR A 292 -0.88 0.99 -0.70
N ASN A 293 -0.03 -0.05 -0.78
CA ASN A 293 0.59 -0.57 -1.99
C ASN A 293 1.34 0.48 -2.84
N TYR A 294 1.90 1.49 -2.19
CA TYR A 294 2.67 2.56 -2.80
C TYR A 294 4.13 2.52 -2.30
N TYR A 295 4.42 3.19 -1.20
CA TYR A 295 5.61 2.98 -0.36
C TYR A 295 5.28 3.37 1.07
N SER A 296 6.23 3.12 1.97
CA SER A 296 6.36 3.86 3.23
C SER A 296 7.67 4.65 3.25
N VAL A 297 7.68 5.77 3.96
CA VAL A 297 8.86 6.57 4.29
C VAL A 297 8.95 6.63 5.81
N ALA A 298 10.11 6.32 6.35
CA ALA A 298 10.37 6.38 7.78
C ALA A 298 11.72 7.03 8.06
N VAL A 299 11.81 7.76 9.16
CA VAL A 299 13.06 8.36 9.64
C VAL A 299 13.84 7.37 10.51
N ALA A 300 15.16 7.35 10.37
CA ALA A 300 16.00 6.36 11.02
C ALA A 300 16.43 6.73 12.46
N ASP A 301 16.80 7.99 12.70
CA ASP A 301 17.51 8.41 13.92
C ASP A 301 16.63 9.19 14.92
N ASN A 302 15.31 9.15 14.75
CA ASN A 302 14.40 9.77 15.71
C ASN A 302 14.15 8.85 16.92
N PHE A 303 13.86 9.44 18.08
CA PHE A 303 13.51 8.68 19.29
C PHE A 303 12.30 7.74 19.10
N PHE A 304 11.35 8.13 18.25
CA PHE A 304 10.15 7.36 17.92
C PHE A 304 10.27 6.59 16.60
N ALA A 305 11.47 6.39 16.06
CA ALA A 305 11.68 5.75 14.75
C ALA A 305 11.03 4.36 14.66
N ASP A 306 11.14 3.53 15.71
CA ASP A 306 10.53 2.19 15.74
C ASP A 306 9.00 2.26 15.62
N TYR A 307 8.35 3.21 16.31
CA TYR A 307 6.90 3.42 16.19
C TYR A 307 6.54 3.84 14.76
N VAL A 308 7.18 4.90 14.25
CA VAL A 308 6.85 5.47 12.94
C VAL A 308 7.03 4.40 11.88
N PHE A 309 8.16 3.70 11.87
CA PHE A 309 8.43 2.65 10.90
C PHE A 309 7.33 1.57 10.85
N ILE A 310 6.85 1.12 12.02
CA ILE A 310 5.83 0.06 12.09
C ILE A 310 4.44 0.61 11.76
N HIS A 311 4.11 1.82 12.22
CA HIS A 311 2.86 2.52 11.93
C HIS A 311 2.69 2.77 10.42
N GLU A 312 3.69 3.40 9.78
CA GLU A 312 3.66 3.69 8.35
C GLU A 312 3.61 2.41 7.50
N PHE A 313 4.29 1.35 7.96
CA PHE A 313 4.19 0.05 7.30
C PHE A 313 2.80 -0.57 7.43
N GLY A 314 2.07 -0.30 8.52
CA GLY A 314 0.66 -0.70 8.68
C GLY A 314 -0.24 -0.13 7.57
N HIS A 315 -0.07 1.15 7.24
CA HIS A 315 -0.75 1.77 6.10
C HIS A 315 -0.33 1.15 4.78
N ALA A 316 0.98 1.13 4.51
CA ALA A 316 1.52 0.71 3.21
C ALA A 316 1.24 -0.76 2.89
N PHE A 317 1.36 -1.63 3.88
CA PHE A 317 1.22 -3.08 3.70
C PHE A 317 -0.22 -3.57 3.80
N ALA A 318 -0.97 -3.14 4.82
CA ALA A 318 -2.27 -3.73 5.14
C ALA A 318 -3.46 -2.78 4.92
N GLY A 319 -3.22 -1.56 4.45
CA GLY A 319 -4.28 -0.58 4.17
C GLY A 319 -5.04 -0.20 5.44
N LEU A 320 -4.35 -0.21 6.59
CA LEU A 320 -4.92 0.26 7.85
C LEU A 320 -5.09 1.79 7.77
N ALA A 321 -6.16 2.30 8.35
CA ALA A 321 -6.34 3.73 8.57
C ALA A 321 -5.75 4.16 9.91
N ASP A 322 -5.58 5.47 10.06
CA ASP A 322 -5.35 6.08 11.35
C ASP A 322 -6.56 5.95 12.28
N GLU A 323 -6.29 5.58 13.53
CA GLU A 323 -7.27 5.43 14.60
C GLU A 323 -7.30 6.64 15.54
N TYR A 324 -6.46 7.66 15.31
CA TYR A 324 -6.52 8.95 16.01
C TYR A 324 -7.59 9.87 15.41
N ASP A 325 -8.02 10.86 16.19
CA ASP A 325 -9.21 11.69 15.95
C ASP A 325 -8.91 13.21 15.88
N ASP A 326 -7.65 13.57 15.76
CA ASP A 326 -7.16 14.92 15.50
C ASP A 326 -7.05 15.20 14.00
N ALA A 327 -8.10 15.78 13.44
CA ALA A 327 -8.02 16.40 12.12
C ALA A 327 -7.21 17.70 12.12
N ASP A 328 -6.58 17.95 10.98
CA ASP A 328 -6.07 19.23 10.53
C ASP A 328 -6.78 19.65 9.22
N GLU A 329 -6.37 20.78 8.63
CA GLU A 329 -6.99 21.28 7.39
C GLU A 329 -6.80 20.35 6.18
N SER A 330 -5.81 19.46 6.20
CA SER A 330 -5.48 18.58 5.08
C SER A 330 -6.32 17.30 5.05
N ASN A 331 -6.91 16.90 6.19
CA ASN A 331 -7.61 15.61 6.34
C ASN A 331 -9.04 15.72 6.92
N ALA A 332 -9.53 16.92 7.25
CA ALA A 332 -10.85 17.12 7.84
C ALA A 332 -12.01 16.51 7.02
N ASP A 333 -11.92 16.54 5.69
CA ASP A 333 -12.95 16.04 4.77
C ASP A 333 -12.58 14.67 4.15
N PHE A 334 -11.60 13.95 4.71
CA PHE A 334 -11.07 12.72 4.11
C PHE A 334 -12.10 11.58 4.06
N TYR A 335 -12.89 11.41 5.12
CA TYR A 335 -13.92 10.38 5.23
C TYR A 335 -15.34 10.96 5.10
N ASP A 336 -16.13 10.39 4.18
CA ASP A 336 -17.57 10.61 4.11
C ASP A 336 -18.28 9.75 5.17
N LEU A 337 -18.80 10.38 6.22
CA LEU A 337 -19.46 9.71 7.35
C LEU A 337 -20.75 8.96 6.95
N THR A 338 -21.27 9.18 5.74
CA THR A 338 -22.46 8.46 5.22
C THR A 338 -22.12 7.16 4.50
N VAL A 339 -20.82 6.85 4.37
CA VAL A 339 -20.31 5.70 3.62
C VAL A 339 -19.40 4.87 4.53
N GLU A 340 -19.44 3.54 4.40
CA GLU A 340 -18.53 2.67 5.16
C GLU A 340 -17.12 2.76 4.57
N PRO A 341 -16.06 3.13 5.33
CA PRO A 341 -14.69 3.16 4.82
C PRO A 341 -14.23 1.78 4.34
N TRP A 342 -13.30 1.71 3.40
CA TRP A 342 -12.80 0.42 2.91
C TRP A 342 -11.74 -0.18 3.85
N GLU A 343 -11.08 0.66 4.65
CA GLU A 343 -10.04 0.29 5.61
C GLU A 343 -10.61 -0.63 6.69
N PRO A 344 -9.90 -1.70 7.07
CA PRO A 344 -10.48 -2.73 7.92
C PRO A 344 -10.63 -2.34 9.40
N ASN A 345 -9.88 -1.33 9.87
CA ASN A 345 -9.76 -0.99 11.29
C ASN A 345 -10.50 0.28 11.72
N ILE A 346 -11.31 0.87 10.84
CA ILE A 346 -12.23 1.96 11.20
C ILE A 346 -13.63 1.70 10.63
N THR A 347 -14.66 2.33 11.18
CA THR A 347 -16.04 2.18 10.70
C THR A 347 -16.87 3.44 10.93
N THR A 348 -17.83 3.73 10.06
CA THR A 348 -18.90 4.73 10.27
C THR A 348 -20.17 4.10 10.87
N LEU A 349 -20.15 2.78 11.09
CA LEU A 349 -21.29 1.93 11.43
C LEU A 349 -22.36 1.77 10.33
N VAL A 350 -22.15 2.34 9.13
CA VAL A 350 -23.07 2.22 7.99
C VAL A 350 -23.20 0.76 7.52
N ALA A 351 -22.09 0.01 7.52
CA ALA A 351 -22.04 -1.41 7.18
C ALA A 351 -21.06 -2.16 8.09
N PHE A 352 -21.21 -1.99 9.41
CA PHE A 352 -20.31 -2.57 10.42
C PHE A 352 -20.20 -4.10 10.36
N ASP A 353 -21.22 -4.79 9.85
CA ASP A 353 -21.22 -6.23 9.60
C ASP A 353 -20.13 -6.70 8.63
N LYS A 354 -19.62 -5.80 7.77
CA LYS A 354 -18.48 -6.05 6.87
C LYS A 354 -17.11 -5.82 7.52
N LYS A 355 -17.08 -5.33 8.76
CA LYS A 355 -15.86 -5.04 9.53
C LYS A 355 -15.66 -6.11 10.59
N TRP A 356 -15.32 -5.72 11.81
CA TRP A 356 -15.02 -6.64 12.92
C TRP A 356 -16.22 -6.92 13.83
N LYS A 357 -17.45 -6.58 13.42
CA LYS A 357 -18.67 -6.81 14.24
C LYS A 357 -18.81 -8.24 14.74
N ASN A 358 -18.41 -9.22 13.95
CA ASN A 358 -18.45 -10.65 14.31
C ASN A 358 -17.42 -11.04 15.39
N THR A 359 -16.44 -10.19 15.69
CA THR A 359 -15.45 -10.39 16.75
C THR A 359 -15.84 -9.71 18.07
N VAL A 360 -16.85 -8.83 18.05
CA VAL A 360 -17.36 -8.12 19.23
C VAL A 360 -18.21 -9.09 20.07
N ASP A 361 -17.96 -9.12 21.38
CA ASP A 361 -18.81 -9.87 22.32
C ASP A 361 -20.25 -9.38 22.25
N LYS A 362 -21.23 -10.29 22.21
CA LYS A 362 -22.67 -9.95 22.11
C LYS A 362 -23.16 -9.01 23.22
N LYS A 363 -22.48 -8.96 24.37
CA LYS A 363 -22.80 -8.08 25.50
C LYS A 363 -22.11 -6.71 25.43
N THR A 364 -21.14 -6.52 24.54
CA THR A 364 -20.48 -5.23 24.36
C THR A 364 -21.43 -4.26 23.63
N PRO A 365 -21.75 -3.09 24.20
CA PRO A 365 -22.60 -2.10 23.55
C PRO A 365 -21.91 -1.49 22.32
N ILE A 366 -22.72 -1.07 21.34
CA ILE A 366 -22.27 -0.40 20.12
C ILE A 366 -23.11 0.88 19.93
N PRO A 367 -22.50 2.08 19.96
CA PRO A 367 -21.10 2.37 20.26
C PRO A 367 -20.64 1.91 21.65
N THR A 368 -19.35 1.59 21.78
CA THR A 368 -18.76 1.12 23.03
C THR A 368 -18.26 2.29 23.86
N PRO A 369 -18.73 2.48 25.12
CA PRO A 369 -18.25 3.52 26.00
C PRO A 369 -16.75 3.40 26.28
N LEU A 370 -16.05 4.53 26.32
CA LEU A 370 -14.65 4.60 26.73
C LEU A 370 -14.56 4.65 28.27
N ASP A 371 -14.80 3.52 28.92
CA ASP A 371 -14.63 3.36 30.37
C ASP A 371 -13.90 2.05 30.71
N LYS A 372 -13.52 1.90 31.99
CA LYS A 372 -12.71 0.79 32.50
C LYS A 372 -13.32 -0.60 32.24
N ASN A 373 -14.64 -0.71 32.07
CA ASN A 373 -15.28 -2.01 31.82
C ASN A 373 -14.98 -2.55 30.42
N TYR A 374 -14.64 -1.66 29.47
CA TYR A 374 -14.42 -1.99 28.07
C TYR A 374 -12.98 -1.76 27.60
N GLU A 375 -12.07 -1.32 28.48
CA GLU A 375 -10.70 -0.91 28.12
C GLU A 375 -9.87 -2.01 27.43
N HIS A 376 -10.20 -3.27 27.69
CA HIS A 376 -9.55 -4.45 27.11
C HIS A 376 -10.49 -5.27 26.19
N LYS A 377 -11.60 -4.67 25.74
CA LYS A 377 -12.57 -5.31 24.85
C LYS A 377 -12.43 -4.82 23.43
N ILE A 378 -12.74 -5.70 22.47
CA ILE A 378 -13.02 -5.30 21.10
C ILE A 378 -14.44 -4.75 21.06
N GLY A 379 -14.60 -3.54 20.53
CA GLY A 379 -15.86 -2.80 20.47
C GLY A 379 -15.88 -1.84 19.28
N ALA A 380 -16.71 -0.81 19.34
CA ALA A 380 -16.71 0.31 18.40
C ALA A 380 -16.57 1.61 19.22
N PHE A 381 -15.35 2.03 19.47
CA PHE A 381 -15.03 3.21 20.28
C PHE A 381 -15.02 4.45 19.40
N GLU A 382 -15.82 5.46 19.75
CA GLU A 382 -15.94 6.69 18.96
C GLU A 382 -14.60 7.47 18.94
N GLY A 383 -14.29 8.08 17.80
CA GLY A 383 -13.04 8.77 17.50
C GLY A 383 -12.12 7.90 16.63
N ALA A 384 -12.00 8.18 15.33
CA ALA A 384 -11.06 7.51 14.43
C ALA A 384 -10.99 8.26 13.10
N GLY A 385 -9.96 7.98 12.28
CA GLY A 385 -9.84 8.56 10.94
C GLY A 385 -10.01 10.08 10.96
N TYR A 386 -9.31 10.75 11.89
CA TYR A 386 -9.31 12.21 12.05
C TYR A 386 -10.66 12.81 12.54
N ASN A 387 -11.66 11.96 12.82
CA ASN A 387 -13.00 12.40 13.20
C ASN A 387 -13.33 12.01 14.65
N LYS A 388 -13.64 13.01 15.47
CA LYS A 388 -14.05 12.80 16.88
C LYS A 388 -15.42 12.16 17.05
N LYS A 389 -16.27 12.20 16.03
CA LYS A 389 -17.65 11.72 16.06
C LYS A 389 -18.02 11.02 14.77
N GLY A 390 -18.89 10.02 14.86
CA GLY A 390 -19.39 9.28 13.68
C GLY A 390 -18.39 8.32 13.05
N MET A 391 -17.14 8.30 13.53
CA MET A 391 -16.11 7.31 13.18
C MET A 391 -15.72 6.52 14.43
N TYR A 392 -15.46 5.23 14.25
CA TYR A 392 -15.18 4.32 15.36
C TYR A 392 -13.99 3.41 15.05
N ARG A 393 -13.20 3.13 16.08
CA ARG A 393 -12.05 2.21 16.08
C ARG A 393 -12.33 0.96 16.94
N PRO A 394 -11.61 -0.15 16.74
CA PRO A 394 -11.89 -1.42 17.38
C PRO A 394 -11.52 -1.49 18.85
N THR A 395 -10.50 -0.75 19.29
CA THR A 395 -9.99 -0.77 20.67
C THR A 395 -9.58 0.63 21.14
N PRO A 396 -9.43 0.86 22.45
CA PRO A 396 -8.91 2.14 22.96
C PRO A 396 -7.46 2.40 22.59
N THR A 397 -6.64 1.36 22.45
CA THR A 397 -5.21 1.46 22.16
C THR A 397 -4.85 0.61 20.94
N CYS A 398 -4.00 1.17 20.09
CA CYS A 398 -3.46 0.56 18.88
C CYS A 398 -2.25 1.39 18.44
N ILE A 399 -1.25 0.77 17.81
CA ILE A 399 -0.16 1.51 17.17
C ILE A 399 -0.68 2.44 16.06
N MET A 400 -1.84 2.15 15.44
CA MET A 400 -2.50 3.06 14.48
C MET A 400 -3.12 4.29 15.15
N ARG A 401 -3.09 4.39 16.48
CA ARG A 401 -3.67 5.50 17.24
C ARG A 401 -2.62 6.32 17.99
N SER A 402 -1.70 5.66 18.67
CA SER A 402 -0.89 6.29 19.72
C SER A 402 0.45 5.60 19.94
N LEU A 403 1.40 6.37 20.47
CA LEU A 403 2.75 5.93 20.84
C LEU A 403 2.80 5.04 22.10
N ASP A 404 1.68 4.87 22.82
CA ASP A 404 1.64 4.24 24.15
C ASP A 404 2.13 2.78 24.15
N LYS A 405 1.86 2.04 23.06
CA LYS A 405 2.23 0.63 22.92
C LYS A 405 2.56 0.31 21.46
N LEU A 406 3.72 -0.31 21.25
CA LEU A 406 4.11 -0.88 19.95
C LEU A 406 3.37 -2.19 19.67
N GLU A 407 2.05 -2.12 19.57
CA GLU A 407 1.20 -3.27 19.29
C GLU A 407 -0.02 -2.87 18.45
N PHE A 408 -0.27 -3.64 17.38
CA PHE A 408 -1.53 -3.55 16.64
C PHE A 408 -2.68 -4.12 17.47
N CYS A 409 -3.86 -3.50 17.41
CA CYS A 409 -5.06 -4.07 18.01
C CYS A 409 -5.43 -5.40 17.33
N PRO A 410 -6.24 -6.29 17.96
CA PRO A 410 -6.58 -7.59 17.38
C PRO A 410 -7.20 -7.53 15.97
N VAL A 411 -7.92 -6.44 15.65
CA VAL A 411 -8.52 -6.23 14.32
C VAL A 411 -7.45 -5.90 13.28
N CYS A 412 -6.52 -5.00 13.62
CA CYS A 412 -5.36 -4.71 12.77
C CYS A 412 -4.47 -5.96 12.59
N GLN A 413 -4.22 -6.72 13.66
CA GLN A 413 -3.44 -7.96 13.56
C GLN A 413 -4.09 -8.97 12.62
N LYS A 414 -5.42 -9.11 12.67
CA LYS A 414 -6.15 -9.98 11.74
C LYS A 414 -5.98 -9.50 10.29
N ALA A 415 -6.20 -8.21 10.02
CA ALA A 415 -6.08 -7.65 8.68
C ALA A 415 -4.67 -7.83 8.10
N ILE A 416 -3.63 -7.54 8.88
CA ILE A 416 -2.23 -7.78 8.49
C ILE A 416 -2.01 -9.26 8.19
N LYS A 417 -2.48 -10.17 9.06
CA LYS A 417 -2.32 -11.62 8.86
C LYS A 417 -3.02 -12.11 7.59
N ASP A 418 -4.20 -11.59 7.28
CA ASP A 418 -4.92 -11.96 6.05
C ASP A 418 -4.11 -11.54 4.80
N ILE A 419 -3.53 -10.34 4.80
CA ILE A 419 -2.65 -9.86 3.72
C ILE A 419 -1.39 -10.72 3.62
N ILE A 420 -0.77 -11.10 4.74
CA ILE A 420 0.39 -11.99 4.75
C ILE A 420 0.04 -13.31 4.06
N LEU A 421 -1.02 -13.97 4.52
CA LEU A 421 -1.44 -15.28 4.02
C LEU A 421 -1.89 -15.24 2.57
N PHE A 422 -2.38 -14.10 2.08
CA PHE A 422 -2.70 -13.95 0.66
C PHE A 422 -1.42 -13.85 -0.19
N ASN A 423 -0.38 -13.18 0.28
CA ASN A 423 0.82 -12.91 -0.53
C ASN A 423 1.95 -13.96 -0.38
N SER A 424 1.92 -14.86 0.60
CA SER A 424 3.07 -15.74 0.89
C SER A 424 2.77 -17.25 0.85
N GLN A 425 1.85 -17.72 0.00
CA GLN A 425 1.48 -19.15 -0.05
C GLN A 425 2.51 -20.00 -0.82
N PRO A 426 2.95 -21.15 -0.27
CA PRO A 426 3.88 -22.07 -0.92
C PRO A 426 3.26 -22.78 -2.11
#